data_AF-A0A811L319-F1
#
_entry.id   AF-A0A811L319-F1
#
_cell.length_a   1.000
_cell.length_b   1.000
_cell.length_c   1.000
_cell.angle_alpha   90.00
_cell.angle_beta   90.00
_cell.angle_gamma   90.00
#
_symmetry.space_group_name_H-M   'P 1'
#
loop_
_entity.id
_entity.type
_entity.pdbx_description
1 polymer ?
#
loop_
_entity_poly.entity_id
_entity_poly.type
_entity_poly.pdbx_seq_one_letter_code
_entity_poly.pdbx_strand_id
1 'polypeptide(L)'
;MACIFINSIMSGYFAWHGNTFCDHPTVMYISGSISTGLWCAACMACMMLAMNRCCDLLKPDWMETLFSGWRTYFWLLAPTLYGSYFIIFTPPLIFTSIYDGAFFDPFVGTPVSDKEKYTSWPHTINNVIVILVLCTAYSCICIFVCIKSRPTMGGQRNTGMSMLQKQIIAQATLICMLILIAASVYVRMQFAETSNYMVIVGQITWQSSHGKLFFE
;
A
#
# COMPACT_ATOMS: atom_id res chain seq x y z
N MET A 1 -5.75 -11.99 -0.04
CA MET A 1 -5.43 -13.31 0.56
C MET A 1 -3.98 -13.72 0.33
N ALA A 2 -3.51 -13.84 -0.92
CA ALA A 2 -2.13 -14.26 -1.21
C ALA A 2 -1.05 -13.36 -0.54
N CYS A 3 -1.21 -12.04 -0.59
CA CYS A 3 -0.29 -11.08 0.05
C CYS A 3 -0.17 -11.29 1.57
N ILE A 4 -1.30 -11.51 2.27
CA ILE A 4 -1.30 -11.77 3.72
C ILE A 4 -0.62 -13.11 4.03
N PHE A 5 -0.91 -14.15 3.24
CA PHE A 5 -0.29 -15.46 3.46
C PHE A 5 1.24 -15.36 3.36
N ILE A 6 1.75 -14.68 2.33
CA ILE A 6 3.20 -14.50 2.10
C ILE A 6 3.82 -13.60 3.18
N ASN A 7 3.27 -12.41 3.39
CA ASN A 7 3.87 -11.40 4.27
C ASN A 7 3.65 -11.67 5.76
N SER A 8 2.66 -12.47 6.15
CA SER A 8 2.37 -12.77 7.56
C SER A 8 2.72 -14.21 7.91
N ILE A 9 2.08 -15.20 7.28
CA ILE A 9 2.25 -16.61 7.68
C ILE A 9 3.62 -17.13 7.28
N MET A 10 3.99 -16.98 6.02
CA MET A 10 5.25 -17.52 5.51
C MET A 10 6.46 -16.72 6.03
N SER A 11 6.35 -15.39 6.10
CA SER A 11 7.37 -14.55 6.74
C SER A 11 7.54 -14.89 8.23
N GLY A 12 6.44 -15.14 8.96
CA GLY A 12 6.50 -15.60 10.35
C GLY A 12 7.16 -16.98 10.51
N TYR A 13 6.93 -17.90 9.58
CA TYR A 13 7.62 -19.18 9.54
C TYR A 13 9.14 -19.01 9.36
N PHE A 14 9.56 -18.14 8.44
CA PHE A 14 10.98 -17.85 8.22
C PHE A 14 11.62 -17.16 9.43
N ALA A 15 10.92 -16.21 10.05
CA ALA A 15 11.39 -15.55 11.28
C ALA A 15 11.62 -16.56 12.40
N TRP A 16 10.66 -17.47 12.64
CA TRP A 16 10.75 -18.47 13.71
C TRP A 16 11.94 -19.43 13.55
N HIS A 17 12.25 -19.83 12.31
CA HIS A 17 13.36 -20.75 12.03
C HIS A 17 14.69 -20.04 11.79
N GLY A 18 14.71 -18.71 11.78
CA GLY A 18 15.92 -17.94 11.50
C GLY A 18 16.35 -17.96 10.03
N ASN A 19 15.43 -18.24 9.10
CA ASN A 19 15.77 -18.44 7.69
C ASN A 19 16.12 -17.14 6.98
N THR A 20 17.13 -17.23 6.11
CA THR A 20 17.61 -16.19 5.20
C THR A 20 17.46 -16.67 3.75
N PHE A 21 17.79 -15.79 2.79
CA PHE A 21 17.70 -16.12 1.36
C PHE A 21 18.44 -17.40 0.98
N CYS A 22 19.58 -17.70 1.62
CA CYS A 22 20.41 -18.86 1.31
C CYS A 22 19.75 -20.21 1.66
N ASP A 23 18.79 -20.23 2.59
CA ASP A 23 18.16 -21.47 3.06
C ASP A 23 17.11 -21.97 2.06
N HIS A 24 16.28 -21.06 1.53
CA HIS A 24 15.19 -21.37 0.60
C HIS A 24 15.10 -20.37 -0.56
N PRO A 25 16.14 -20.26 -1.41
CA PRO A 25 16.27 -19.18 -2.39
C PRO A 25 15.11 -19.15 -3.40
N THR A 26 14.71 -20.31 -3.92
CA THR A 26 13.62 -20.39 -4.92
C THR A 26 12.28 -19.97 -4.32
N VAL A 27 11.95 -20.44 -3.11
CA VAL A 27 10.68 -20.13 -2.46
C VAL A 27 10.61 -18.66 -2.08
N MET A 28 11.69 -18.13 -1.49
CA MET A 28 11.76 -16.72 -1.10
C MET A 28 11.74 -15.79 -2.32
N TYR A 29 12.41 -16.16 -3.42
CA TYR A 29 12.37 -15.39 -4.66
C TYR A 29 10.95 -15.32 -5.24
N ILE A 30 10.31 -16.47 -5.48
CA ILE A 30 8.97 -16.52 -6.11
C ILE A 30 7.95 -15.79 -5.24
N SER A 31 7.95 -16.05 -3.94
CA SER A 31 7.01 -15.40 -3.03
C SER A 31 7.27 -13.91 -2.88
N GLY A 32 8.54 -13.49 -2.85
CA GLY A 32 8.93 -12.09 -2.86
C GLY A 32 8.46 -11.35 -4.11
N SER A 33 8.58 -11.96 -5.28
CA SER A 33 8.09 -11.39 -6.55
C SER A 33 6.57 -11.21 -6.52
N ILE A 34 5.84 -12.24 -6.10
CA ILE A 34 4.38 -12.19 -5.96
C ILE A 34 3.99 -11.10 -4.95
N SER A 35 4.67 -11.04 -3.80
CA SER A 35 4.38 -10.05 -2.77
C SER A 35 4.60 -8.61 -3.26
N THR A 36 5.72 -8.37 -3.95
CA THR A 36 6.07 -7.07 -4.52
C THR A 36 5.02 -6.62 -5.55
N GLY A 37 4.61 -7.52 -6.45
CA GLY A 37 3.59 -7.19 -7.42
C GLY A 37 2.21 -6.97 -6.82
N LEU A 38 1.83 -7.76 -5.81
CA LEU A 38 0.57 -7.54 -5.09
C LEU A 38 0.57 -6.22 -4.31
N TRP A 39 1.71 -5.83 -3.74
CA TRP A 39 1.87 -4.52 -3.10
C TRP A 39 1.64 -3.37 -4.10
N CYS A 40 2.30 -3.43 -5.27
CA CYS A 40 2.15 -2.41 -6.30
C CYS A 40 0.73 -2.38 -6.89
N ALA A 41 0.09 -3.53 -7.08
CA ALA A 41 -1.31 -3.61 -7.47
C ALA A 41 -2.24 -2.97 -6.43
N ALA A 42 -2.02 -3.27 -5.14
CA ALA A 42 -2.80 -2.69 -4.05
C ALA A 42 -2.63 -1.16 -3.98
N CYS A 43 -1.39 -0.67 -4.15
CA CYS A 43 -1.08 0.76 -4.26
C CYS A 43 -1.88 1.44 -5.38
N MET A 44 -1.88 0.85 -6.58
CA MET A 44 -2.64 1.36 -7.72
C MET A 44 -4.14 1.38 -7.43
N ALA A 45 -4.68 0.29 -6.88
CA ALA A 45 -6.10 0.22 -6.49
C ALA A 45 -6.47 1.28 -5.44
N CYS A 46 -5.59 1.55 -4.47
CA CYS A 46 -5.82 2.59 -3.46
C CYS A 46 -5.79 4.00 -4.05
N MET A 47 -4.87 4.31 -4.97
CA MET A 47 -4.86 5.60 -5.67
C MET A 47 -6.15 5.80 -6.48
N MET A 48 -6.60 4.75 -7.18
CA MET A 48 -7.86 4.78 -7.93
C MET A 48 -9.07 4.95 -7.02
N LEU A 49 -9.10 4.30 -5.86
CA LEU A 49 -10.16 4.47 -4.87
C LEU A 49 -10.16 5.90 -4.30
N ALA A 50 -9.00 6.47 -4.02
CA ALA A 50 -8.87 7.86 -3.57
C ALA A 50 -9.40 8.84 -4.62
N MET A 51 -9.08 8.61 -5.90
CA MET A 51 -9.63 9.38 -7.02
C MET A 51 -11.16 9.26 -7.10
N ASN A 52 -11.69 8.04 -7.03
CA ASN A 52 -13.14 7.80 -7.04
C ASN A 52 -13.85 8.56 -5.92
N ARG A 53 -13.27 8.59 -4.71
CA ARG A 53 -13.81 9.35 -3.56
C ARG A 53 -13.71 10.86 -3.75
N CYS A 54 -12.63 11.36 -4.34
CA CYS A 54 -12.52 12.77 -4.69
C CYS A 54 -13.58 13.17 -5.72
N CYS A 55 -13.82 12.35 -6.75
CA CYS A 55 -14.87 12.59 -7.74
C CYS A 55 -16.27 12.59 -7.11
N ASP A 56 -16.59 11.59 -6.28
CA ASP A 56 -17.87 11.48 -5.57
C ASP A 56 -18.17 12.72 -4.70
N LEU A 57 -17.16 13.29 -4.05
CA LEU A 57 -17.32 14.47 -3.19
C LEU A 57 -17.33 15.79 -3.95
N LEU A 58 -16.48 15.95 -4.97
CA LEU A 58 -16.29 17.24 -5.67
C LEU A 58 -17.24 17.43 -6.85
N LYS A 59 -17.47 16.37 -7.65
CA LYS A 59 -18.30 16.40 -8.87
C LYS A 59 -18.92 15.02 -9.14
N PRO A 60 -20.10 14.71 -8.56
CA PRO A 60 -20.77 13.43 -8.74
C PRO A 60 -20.96 13.01 -10.20
N ASP A 61 -21.19 13.96 -11.11
CA ASP A 61 -21.36 13.71 -12.56
C ASP A 61 -20.12 13.06 -13.20
N TRP A 62 -18.92 13.41 -12.72
CA TRP A 62 -17.67 12.79 -13.18
C TRP A 62 -17.53 11.36 -12.66
N MET A 63 -18.05 11.07 -11.48
CA MET A 63 -18.03 9.72 -10.90
C MET A 63 -18.89 8.78 -11.74
N GLU A 64 -20.11 9.17 -12.10
CA GLU A 64 -20.97 8.36 -12.98
C GLU A 64 -20.35 8.19 -14.38
N THR A 65 -19.74 9.24 -14.93
CA THR A 65 -19.15 9.16 -16.26
C THR A 65 -17.91 8.25 -16.29
N LEU A 66 -17.06 8.29 -15.27
CA LEU A 66 -15.78 7.57 -15.25
C LEU A 66 -15.89 6.14 -14.68
N PHE A 67 -16.73 5.92 -13.68
CA PHE A 67 -16.75 4.70 -12.87
C PHE A 67 -18.07 3.90 -12.92
N SER A 68 -18.98 4.21 -13.85
CA SER A 68 -20.26 3.48 -13.99
C SER A 68 -20.23 2.35 -15.02
N GLY A 69 -20.99 1.30 -14.73
CA GLY A 69 -21.28 0.19 -15.64
C GLY A 69 -20.05 -0.66 -15.97
N TRP A 70 -19.88 -0.97 -17.26
CA TRP A 70 -18.80 -1.85 -17.72
C TRP A 70 -17.39 -1.22 -17.62
N ARG A 71 -17.31 0.12 -17.51
CA ARG A 71 -16.05 0.88 -17.44
C ARG A 71 -15.26 0.54 -16.17
N THR A 72 -15.94 0.16 -15.09
CA THR A 72 -15.30 -0.27 -13.84
C THR A 72 -14.43 -1.50 -14.04
N TYR A 73 -14.84 -2.44 -14.90
CA TYR A 73 -14.02 -3.62 -15.20
C TYR A 73 -12.74 -3.24 -15.95
N PHE A 74 -12.79 -2.22 -16.82
CA PHE A 74 -11.59 -1.68 -17.47
C PHE A 74 -10.63 -1.05 -16.46
N TRP A 75 -11.17 -0.29 -15.50
CA TRP A 75 -10.38 0.26 -14.39
C TRP A 75 -9.75 -0.84 -13.52
N LEU A 76 -10.46 -1.94 -13.25
CA LEU A 76 -9.91 -3.06 -12.48
C LEU A 76 -8.76 -3.78 -13.20
N LEU A 77 -8.68 -3.68 -14.53
CA LEU A 77 -7.57 -4.26 -15.29
C LEU A 77 -6.24 -3.54 -15.02
N ALA A 78 -6.27 -2.23 -14.74
CA ALA A 78 -5.06 -1.44 -14.51
C ALA A 78 -4.22 -1.95 -13.31
N PRO A 79 -4.78 -2.12 -12.09
CA PRO A 79 -4.06 -2.72 -10.96
C PRO A 79 -3.53 -4.12 -11.26
N THR A 80 -4.28 -4.94 -12.01
CA THR A 80 -3.88 -6.31 -12.37
C THR A 80 -2.65 -6.29 -13.28
N LEU A 81 -2.69 -5.54 -14.38
CA LEU A 81 -1.57 -5.44 -15.31
C LEU A 81 -0.34 -4.81 -14.64
N TYR A 82 -0.55 -3.78 -13.81
CA TYR A 82 0.51 -3.13 -13.07
C TYR A 82 1.18 -4.09 -12.08
N GLY A 83 0.41 -4.85 -11.31
CA GLY A 83 0.94 -5.89 -10.44
C GLY A 83 1.72 -6.95 -11.21
N SER A 84 1.16 -7.48 -12.30
CA SER A 84 1.83 -8.47 -13.15
C SER A 84 3.17 -7.98 -13.70
N TYR A 85 3.28 -6.71 -14.06
CA TYR A 85 4.56 -6.10 -14.46
C TYR A 85 5.61 -6.22 -13.34
N PHE A 86 5.24 -5.88 -12.10
CA PHE A 86 6.16 -5.99 -10.96
C PHE A 86 6.54 -7.43 -10.62
N ILE A 87 5.61 -8.40 -10.75
CA ILE A 87 5.92 -9.81 -10.49
C ILE A 87 7.00 -10.34 -11.45
N ILE A 88 6.93 -9.96 -12.73
CA ILE A 88 7.73 -10.58 -13.80
C ILE A 88 9.02 -9.79 -14.08
N PHE A 89 8.97 -8.46 -14.03
CA PHE A 89 10.02 -7.59 -14.58
C PHE A 89 10.78 -6.78 -13.54
N THR A 90 10.48 -6.91 -12.24
CA THR A 90 11.16 -6.13 -11.20
C THR A 90 11.81 -7.01 -10.15
N PRO A 91 12.92 -6.56 -9.51
CA PRO A 91 13.51 -7.27 -8.39
C PRO A 91 12.50 -7.46 -7.26
N PRO A 92 12.45 -8.64 -6.62
CA PRO A 92 11.55 -8.91 -5.51
C PRO A 92 12.06 -8.36 -4.18
N LEU A 93 11.14 -8.06 -3.27
CA LEU A 93 11.45 -7.98 -1.85
C LEU A 93 11.58 -9.37 -1.23
N ILE A 94 12.72 -9.64 -0.61
CA ILE A 94 13.07 -10.91 0.00
C ILE A 94 13.08 -10.76 1.52
N PHE A 95 12.33 -11.63 2.20
CA PHE A 95 12.32 -11.69 3.66
C PHE A 95 13.66 -12.22 4.21
N THR A 96 14.14 -11.62 5.29
CA THR A 96 15.28 -12.11 6.07
C THR A 96 14.96 -12.06 7.56
N SER A 97 15.30 -13.13 8.27
CA SER A 97 15.23 -13.23 9.74
C SER A 97 16.23 -12.31 10.46
N ILE A 98 17.30 -11.85 9.79
CA ILE A 98 18.33 -10.99 10.41
C ILE A 98 17.71 -9.68 10.94
N TYR A 99 16.70 -9.17 10.23
CA TYR A 99 16.00 -7.93 10.57
C TYR A 99 14.49 -8.13 10.72
N ASP A 100 14.02 -9.38 10.69
CA ASP A 100 12.60 -9.76 10.64
C ASP A 100 11.80 -8.94 9.62
N GLY A 101 12.36 -8.78 8.43
CA GLY A 101 11.78 -7.93 7.40
C GLY A 101 12.23 -8.25 5.99
N ALA A 102 11.49 -7.70 5.03
CA ALA A 102 11.73 -7.82 3.61
C ALA A 102 12.59 -6.67 3.07
N PHE A 103 13.57 -7.01 2.24
CA PHE A 103 14.51 -6.08 1.63
C PHE A 103 14.75 -6.47 0.18
N PHE A 104 15.15 -5.51 -0.66
CA PHE A 104 15.56 -5.83 -2.02
C PHE A 104 16.93 -6.51 -2.07
N ASP A 105 17.84 -6.14 -1.16
CA ASP A 105 19.11 -6.85 -1.01
C ASP A 105 18.88 -8.15 -0.22
N PRO A 106 18.96 -9.33 -0.86
CA PRO A 106 18.75 -10.61 -0.19
C PRO A 106 19.84 -10.96 0.82
N PHE A 107 20.97 -10.25 0.77
CA PHE A 107 22.14 -10.47 1.61
C PHE A 107 22.34 -9.37 2.65
N VAL A 108 21.32 -8.54 2.90
CA VAL A 108 21.38 -7.46 3.89
C VAL A 108 21.83 -8.00 5.26
N GLY A 109 22.76 -7.30 5.90
CA GLY A 109 23.34 -7.71 7.19
C GLY A 109 24.44 -8.78 7.10
N THR A 110 24.84 -9.18 5.89
CA THR A 110 25.98 -10.08 5.64
C THR A 110 27.15 -9.34 4.99
N PRO A 111 28.39 -9.89 5.00
CA PRO A 111 29.55 -9.26 4.36
C PRO A 111 29.45 -9.08 2.83
N VAL A 112 28.50 -9.74 2.17
CA VAL A 112 28.29 -9.67 0.71
C VAL A 112 27.10 -8.78 0.31
N SER A 113 26.52 -8.05 1.28
CA SER A 113 25.45 -7.07 1.06
C SER A 113 25.90 -5.98 0.08
N ASP A 114 25.06 -5.69 -0.91
CA ASP A 114 25.31 -4.66 -1.93
C ASP A 114 23.98 -3.99 -2.30
N LYS A 115 23.68 -2.90 -1.60
CA LYS A 115 22.42 -2.16 -1.78
C LYS A 115 22.30 -1.57 -3.18
N GLU A 116 23.40 -1.11 -3.79
CA GLU A 116 23.36 -0.44 -5.09
C GLU A 116 22.94 -1.42 -6.18
N LYS A 117 23.45 -2.65 -6.12
CA LYS A 117 23.14 -3.71 -7.08
C LYS A 117 21.68 -4.17 -7.01
N TYR A 118 21.10 -4.23 -5.82
CA TYR A 118 19.76 -4.82 -5.63
C TYR A 118 18.63 -3.78 -5.52
N THR A 119 18.92 -2.47 -5.54
CA THR A 119 17.91 -1.41 -5.47
C THR A 119 16.88 -1.52 -6.60
N SER A 120 15.59 -1.36 -6.27
CA SER A 120 14.48 -1.41 -7.23
C SER A 120 13.89 -0.02 -7.47
N TRP A 121 14.39 0.66 -8.51
CA TRP A 121 13.88 1.96 -8.94
C TRP A 121 12.37 1.98 -9.23
N PRO A 122 11.78 1.00 -9.95
CA PRO A 122 10.34 0.99 -10.21
C PRO A 122 9.51 1.00 -8.92
N HIS A 123 9.93 0.23 -7.91
CA HIS A 123 9.22 0.15 -6.64
C HIS A 123 9.38 1.44 -5.82
N THR A 124 10.58 2.03 -5.81
CA THR A 124 10.80 3.34 -5.19
C THR A 124 9.89 4.40 -5.79
N ILE A 125 9.86 4.50 -7.12
CA ILE A 125 9.04 5.48 -7.83
C ILE A 125 7.56 5.25 -7.52
N ASN A 126 7.10 3.99 -7.53
CA ASN A 126 5.75 3.63 -7.10
C ASN A 126 5.43 4.18 -5.70
N ASN A 127 6.27 3.90 -4.71
CA ASN A 127 6.01 4.30 -3.34
C ASN A 127 6.02 5.83 -3.17
N VAL A 128 6.91 6.54 -3.86
CA VAL A 128 6.93 8.02 -3.84
C VAL A 128 5.65 8.59 -4.47
N ILE A 129 5.21 8.07 -5.62
CA ILE A 129 3.96 8.50 -6.26
C ILE A 129 2.76 8.24 -5.34
N VAL A 130 2.70 7.06 -4.72
CA VAL A 130 1.64 6.70 -3.77
C VAL A 130 1.58 7.67 -2.61
N ILE A 131 2.72 8.01 -2.01
CA ILE A 131 2.80 9.00 -0.91
C ILE A 131 2.23 10.34 -1.38
N LEU A 132 2.67 10.85 -2.53
CA LEU A 132 2.22 12.16 -3.05
C LEU A 132 0.72 12.18 -3.36
N VAL A 133 0.22 11.15 -4.07
CA VAL A 133 -1.18 11.05 -4.48
C VAL A 133 -2.09 10.90 -3.27
N LEU A 134 -1.76 10.00 -2.33
CA LEU A 134 -2.59 9.77 -1.14
C LEU A 134 -2.59 10.98 -0.21
N CYS A 135 -1.42 11.61 0.05
CA CYS A 135 -1.36 12.86 0.82
C CYS A 135 -2.27 13.93 0.22
N THR A 136 -2.20 14.12 -1.09
CA THR A 136 -2.98 15.16 -1.79
C THR A 136 -4.47 14.85 -1.73
N ALA A 137 -4.87 13.64 -2.13
CA ALA A 137 -6.28 13.24 -2.19
C ALA A 137 -6.94 13.32 -0.80
N TYR A 138 -6.31 12.77 0.24
CA TYR A 138 -6.88 12.78 1.58
C TYR A 138 -6.87 14.16 2.23
N SER A 139 -5.86 15.00 1.94
CA SER A 139 -5.90 16.42 2.36
C SER A 139 -7.09 17.14 1.73
N CYS A 140 -7.33 16.93 0.43
CA CYS A 140 -8.51 17.48 -0.26
C CYS A 140 -9.82 17.00 0.35
N ILE A 141 -9.96 15.69 0.62
CA ILE A 141 -11.15 15.10 1.26
C ILE A 141 -11.38 15.71 2.63
N CYS A 142 -10.34 15.78 3.49
CA CYS A 142 -10.43 16.36 4.83
C CYS A 142 -10.85 17.83 4.78
N ILE A 143 -10.23 18.64 3.91
CA ILE A 143 -10.59 20.06 3.74
C ILE A 143 -12.05 20.20 3.30
N PHE A 144 -12.49 19.41 2.31
CA PHE A 144 -13.88 19.45 1.83
C PHE A 144 -14.89 19.09 2.93
N VAL A 145 -14.62 18.04 3.69
CA VAL A 145 -15.45 17.63 4.84
C VAL A 145 -15.46 18.73 5.90
N CYS A 146 -14.31 19.31 6.24
CA CYS A 146 -14.23 20.41 7.21
C CYS A 146 -15.03 21.64 6.76
N ILE A 147 -14.96 22.04 5.49
CA ILE A 147 -15.73 23.17 4.95
C ILE A 147 -17.23 22.88 5.03
N LYS A 148 -17.67 21.70 4.58
CA LYS A 148 -19.10 21.31 4.55
C LYS A 148 -19.68 21.06 5.95
N SER A 149 -18.84 20.75 6.94
CA SER A 149 -19.23 20.54 8.33
C SER A 149 -19.34 21.82 9.15
N ARG A 150 -18.92 22.98 8.62
CA ARG A 150 -19.07 24.26 9.33
C ARG A 150 -20.55 24.61 9.44
N PRO A 151 -21.03 25.01 10.63
CA PRO A 151 -22.40 25.46 10.80
C PRO A 151 -22.59 26.75 9.99
N THR A 152 -23.50 26.72 9.01
CA THR A 152 -24.05 27.94 8.43
C THR A 152 -24.76 28.71 9.54
N MET A 153 -24.47 30.01 9.66
CA MET A 153 -25.23 30.92 10.54
C MET A 153 -26.67 31.01 10.04
N GLY A 154 -27.51 30.09 10.49
CA GLY A 154 -28.86 29.89 9.97
C GLY A 154 -29.28 28.43 9.95
N GLY A 155 -29.22 27.75 11.10
CA GLY A 155 -30.22 26.77 11.54
C GLY A 155 -30.57 25.55 10.68
N GLN A 156 -29.83 25.20 9.63
CA GLN A 156 -30.14 24.00 8.84
C GLN A 156 -28.91 23.13 8.62
N ARG A 157 -28.83 22.04 9.41
CA ARG A 157 -27.92 20.91 9.17
C ARG A 157 -28.27 20.32 7.81
N ASN A 158 -27.60 20.76 6.75
CA ASN A 158 -27.89 20.26 5.43
C ASN A 158 -27.46 18.79 5.35
N THR A 159 -28.44 17.92 5.04
CA THR A 159 -28.40 16.46 4.86
C THR A 159 -27.01 15.85 4.88
N GLY A 160 -26.61 15.38 6.07
CA GLY A 160 -25.31 14.79 6.31
C GLY A 160 -25.10 13.54 5.45
N MET A 161 -23.88 13.41 4.91
CA MET A 161 -23.35 12.22 4.25
C MET A 161 -23.84 10.94 4.95
N SER A 162 -24.32 9.97 4.18
CA SER A 162 -24.90 8.72 4.71
C SER A 162 -23.93 8.04 5.68
N MET A 163 -24.45 7.37 6.70
CA MET A 163 -23.62 6.62 7.67
C MET A 163 -22.69 5.65 6.94
N LEU A 164 -23.18 5.02 5.88
CA LEU A 164 -22.42 4.14 5.02
C LEU A 164 -21.25 4.86 4.32
N GLN A 165 -21.49 6.05 3.76
CA GLN A 165 -20.44 6.84 3.12
C GLN A 165 -19.36 7.25 4.12
N LYS A 166 -19.74 7.62 5.35
CA LYS A 166 -18.79 7.95 6.42
C LYS A 166 -17.93 6.75 6.82
N GLN A 167 -18.52 5.57 7.00
CA GLN A 167 -17.78 4.35 7.32
C GLN A 167 -16.81 3.97 6.21
N ILE A 168 -17.26 4.00 4.94
CA ILE A 168 -16.40 3.68 3.79
C ILE A 168 -15.23 4.66 3.66
N ILE A 169 -15.47 5.96 3.87
CA ILE A 169 -14.40 6.97 3.86
C ILE A 169 -13.42 6.73 5.01
N ALA A 170 -13.91 6.52 6.23
CA ALA A 170 -13.06 6.27 7.40
C ALA A 170 -12.18 5.01 7.21
N GLN A 171 -12.76 3.93 6.72
CA GLN A 171 -12.04 2.70 6.40
C GLN A 171 -10.95 2.94 5.34
N ALA A 172 -11.29 3.62 4.25
CA ALA A 172 -10.32 3.91 3.19
C ALA A 172 -9.19 4.80 3.69
N THR A 173 -9.48 5.81 4.53
CA THR A 173 -8.46 6.68 5.15
C THR A 173 -7.49 5.87 6.00
N LEU A 174 -7.98 4.97 6.85
CA LEU A 174 -7.10 4.17 7.71
C LEU A 174 -6.19 3.24 6.91
N ILE A 175 -6.72 2.55 5.89
CA ILE A 175 -5.93 1.70 5.00
C ILE A 175 -4.85 2.54 4.29
N CYS A 176 -5.20 3.72 3.79
CA CYS A 176 -4.24 4.59 3.09
C CYS A 176 -3.16 5.15 4.02
N MET A 177 -3.48 5.42 5.29
CA MET A 177 -2.48 5.80 6.29
C MET A 177 -1.47 4.68 6.54
N LEU A 178 -1.93 3.43 6.62
CA LEU A 178 -1.05 2.26 6.76
C LEU A 178 -0.14 2.10 5.53
N ILE A 179 -0.69 2.24 4.32
CA ILE A 179 0.09 2.21 3.06
C ILE A 179 1.12 3.33 3.04
N LEU A 180 0.76 4.53 3.48
CA LEU A 180 1.67 5.66 3.50
C LEU A 180 2.87 5.45 4.44
N ILE A 181 2.62 4.91 5.64
CA ILE A 181 3.68 4.60 6.60
C ILE A 181 4.59 3.51 6.01
N ALA A 182 4.02 2.41 5.52
CA ALA A 182 4.79 1.34 4.90
C ALA A 182 5.62 1.84 3.71
N ALA A 183 5.00 2.55 2.75
CA ALA A 183 5.67 3.12 1.59
C ALA A 183 6.85 4.02 1.98
N SER A 184 6.67 4.88 2.98
CA SER A 184 7.70 5.81 3.47
C SER A 184 8.87 5.06 4.10
N VAL A 185 8.58 4.06 4.94
CA VAL A 185 9.60 3.22 5.57
C VAL A 185 10.38 2.45 4.50
N TYR A 186 9.71 1.84 3.52
CA TYR A 186 10.35 1.06 2.47
C TYR A 186 11.20 1.89 1.49
N VAL A 187 10.81 3.14 1.23
CA VAL A 187 11.68 4.09 0.51
C VAL A 187 12.92 4.37 1.35
N ARG A 188 12.76 4.63 2.65
CA ARG A 188 13.89 4.88 3.55
C ARG A 188 14.83 3.68 3.67
N MET A 189 14.31 2.46 3.73
CA MET A 189 15.09 1.22 3.78
C MET A 189 16.02 1.04 2.58
N GLN A 190 15.68 1.58 1.41
CA GLN A 190 16.53 1.50 0.22
C GLN A 190 17.69 2.51 0.23
N PHE A 191 17.45 3.74 0.69
CA PHE A 191 18.44 4.83 0.53
C PHE A 191 19.16 5.23 1.81
N ALA A 192 18.71 4.76 2.97
CA ALA A 192 19.30 5.09 4.25
C ALA A 192 19.35 3.88 5.18
N GLU A 193 20.32 3.89 6.08
CA GLU A 193 20.32 2.97 7.20
C GLU A 193 19.07 3.18 8.05
N THR A 194 18.42 2.07 8.34
CA THR A 194 17.10 2.02 8.95
C THR A 194 17.21 1.16 10.19
N SER A 195 16.81 1.71 11.34
CA SER A 195 16.82 0.97 12.61
C SER A 195 15.86 -0.22 12.55
N ASN A 196 16.17 -1.30 13.26
CA ASN A 196 15.36 -2.52 13.29
C ASN A 196 13.90 -2.24 13.69
N TYR A 197 13.68 -1.32 14.65
CA TYR A 197 12.34 -0.90 15.04
C TYR A 197 11.53 -0.35 13.85
N MET A 198 12.17 0.46 13.00
CA MET A 198 11.48 1.04 11.85
C MET A 198 11.26 -0.01 10.75
N VAL A 199 12.16 -0.99 10.57
CA VAL A 199 11.92 -2.15 9.70
C VAL A 199 10.65 -2.89 10.11
N ILE A 200 10.53 -3.21 11.40
CA ILE A 200 9.37 -3.91 11.96
C ILE A 200 8.10 -3.09 11.77
N VAL A 201 8.13 -1.78 12.00
CA VAL A 201 7.00 -0.89 11.71
C VAL A 201 6.60 -0.97 10.24
N GLY A 202 7.57 -0.97 9.32
CA GLY A 202 7.32 -1.17 7.88
C GLY A 202 6.62 -2.49 7.59
N GLN A 203 7.07 -3.59 8.21
CA GLN A 203 6.41 -4.90 8.05
C GLN A 203 4.99 -4.93 8.59
N ILE A 204 4.78 -4.47 9.81
CA ILE A 204 3.47 -4.49 10.46
C ILE A 204 2.48 -3.64 9.67
N THR A 205 2.90 -2.45 9.23
CA THR A 205 2.03 -1.55 8.45
C THR A 205 1.73 -2.10 7.06
N TRP A 206 2.69 -2.77 6.41
CA TRP A 206 2.45 -3.50 5.17
C TRP A 206 1.43 -4.62 5.37
N GLN A 207 1.62 -5.48 6.36
CA GLN A 207 0.68 -6.57 6.66
C GLN A 207 -0.73 -6.05 6.99
N SER A 208 -0.80 -5.03 7.85
CA SER A 208 -2.06 -4.43 8.31
C SER A 208 -2.84 -3.79 7.16
N SER A 209 -2.15 -3.18 6.19
CA SER A 209 -2.81 -2.55 5.03
C SER A 209 -3.59 -3.53 4.14
N HIS A 210 -3.28 -4.83 4.22
CA HIS A 210 -3.98 -5.87 3.46
C HIS A 210 -5.07 -6.58 4.27
N GLY A 211 -5.21 -6.25 5.57
CA GLY A 211 -6.23 -6.80 6.44
C GLY A 211 -7.64 -6.26 6.12
N LYS A 212 -8.67 -7.01 6.51
CA LYS A 212 -10.06 -6.53 6.45
C LYS A 212 -10.36 -5.73 7.71
N LEU A 213 -10.60 -4.42 7.57
CA LEU A 213 -11.19 -3.63 8.65
C LEU A 213 -12.68 -3.95 8.77
N PHE A 214 -13.11 -4.39 9.95
CA PHE A 214 -14.51 -4.47 10.34
C PHE A 214 -14.85 -3.25 11.19
N PHE A 215 -15.80 -2.44 10.72
CA PHE A 215 -16.52 -1.48 11.55
C PHE A 215 -17.92 -2.05 11.73
N GLU A 216 -18.22 -2.55 12.92
CA GLU A 216 -19.61 -2.81 13.36
C GLU A 216 -20.34 -1.49 13.62
#